data_AF-A0A9E3W359-F1
#
_entry.id   AF-A0A9E3W359-F1
#
_cell.length_a   1.000
_cell.length_b   1.000
_cell.length_c   1.000
_cell.angle_alpha   90.00
_cell.angle_beta   90.00
_cell.angle_gamma   90.00
#
_symmetry.space_group_name_H-M   'P 1'
#
loop_
_entity.id
_entity.type
_entity.pdbx_description
1 polymer ?
#
loop_
_entity_poly.entity_id
_entity_poly.type
_entity_poly.pdbx_seq_one_letter_code
_entity_poly.pdbx_strand_id
1 'polypeptide(L)'
;MKLLRLVLVIFAVLLVSGTLAAQDNMVTLTWWVETTNQDQLDYLQVSLVAPFEEAHPGIHLEITGQEQMQDVLRTAILGGTAPDVLATFGPSWNAEYIASGFMESLDAYAEQYGWKDKLLPWAYATGTVEGTLYSIPLTYESVIMFYDKTLFDENGWTVPTNRAELETVANAALDMGIHPFSYGNRDAVWSNGHIITGYLNN
;
A
#
# COMPACT_ATOMS: atom_id res chain seq x y z
N MET A 1 45.35 58.47 32.42
CA MET A 1 44.56 59.58 31.84
C MET A 1 43.21 59.03 31.36
N LYS A 2 42.11 59.59 31.89
CA LYS A 2 40.68 59.48 31.50
C LYS A 2 40.02 58.09 31.69
N LEU A 3 39.36 57.80 32.82
CA LEU A 3 38.02 58.20 33.33
C LEU A 3 36.83 57.50 32.66
N LEU A 4 36.21 56.59 33.43
CA LEU A 4 34.78 56.32 33.64
C LEU A 4 33.77 56.95 32.67
N ARG A 5 32.84 56.13 32.12
CA ARG A 5 31.38 56.37 32.17
C ARG A 5 30.59 55.05 32.17
N LEU A 6 29.87 54.83 33.26
CA LEU A 6 28.80 53.87 33.49
C LEU A 6 27.49 54.51 32.99
N VAL A 7 26.67 53.80 32.20
CA VAL A 7 25.21 54.03 32.12
C VAL A 7 24.51 52.68 31.97
N LEU A 8 23.67 52.38 32.96
CA LEU A 8 22.68 51.31 33.07
C LEU A 8 21.39 51.70 32.33
N VAL A 9 20.80 50.80 31.52
CA VAL A 9 19.34 50.58 31.30
C VAL A 9 19.19 49.13 30.77
N ILE A 10 18.87 48.13 31.57
CA ILE A 10 17.54 47.63 32.02
C ILE A 10 16.66 47.04 30.88
N PHE A 11 16.46 45.71 30.98
CA PHE A 11 15.33 44.86 30.55
C PHE A 11 14.84 44.90 29.08
N ALA A 12 15.21 43.85 28.35
CA ALA A 12 14.27 43.08 27.53
C ALA A 12 14.73 41.62 27.47
N VAL A 13 14.47 40.88 28.57
CA VAL A 13 14.31 39.42 28.49
C VAL A 13 12.99 39.20 27.74
N LEU A 14 13.09 39.06 26.42
CA LEU A 14 11.99 38.53 25.61
C LEU A 14 12.36 37.10 25.27
N LEU A 15 11.69 36.21 26.00
CA LEU A 15 11.64 34.78 25.79
C LEU A 15 11.42 34.44 24.31
N VAL A 16 12.46 33.97 23.66
CA VAL A 16 12.36 33.04 22.53
C VAL A 16 13.21 31.83 22.88
N SER A 17 12.81 31.15 23.95
CA SER A 17 13.42 29.90 24.41
C SER A 17 12.39 28.77 24.30
N GLY A 18 11.53 28.82 23.28
CA GLY A 18 10.42 27.89 23.10
C GLY A 18 10.46 27.08 21.80
N THR A 19 11.39 27.36 20.86
CA THR A 19 11.36 26.73 19.52
C THR A 19 12.63 25.96 19.14
N LEU A 20 13.66 25.91 20.00
CA LEU A 20 14.85 25.08 19.75
C LEU A 20 14.81 23.68 20.39
N ALA A 21 13.76 23.34 21.14
CA ALA A 21 13.65 22.04 21.82
C ALA A 21 12.88 20.97 21.02
N ALA A 22 12.31 21.33 19.86
CA ALA A 22 11.44 20.41 19.11
C ALA A 22 12.20 19.46 18.15
N GLN A 23 13.51 19.64 17.95
CA GLN A 23 14.26 18.89 16.92
C GLN A 23 15.05 17.68 17.47
N ASP A 24 15.25 17.56 18.79
CA ASP A 24 16.11 16.51 19.38
C ASP A 24 15.40 15.17 19.68
N ASN A 25 14.07 15.07 19.48
CA ASN A 25 13.29 13.86 19.81
C ASN A 25 12.39 13.37 18.65
N MET A 26 12.67 13.79 17.41
CA MET A 26 11.85 13.34 16.27
C MET A 26 12.12 11.87 15.96
N VAL A 27 11.09 11.05 16.01
CA VAL A 27 11.15 9.62 15.63
C VAL A 27 10.82 9.52 14.15
N THR A 28 11.74 8.98 13.35
CA THR A 28 11.44 8.64 11.95
C THR A 28 10.83 7.25 11.88
N LEU A 29 9.63 7.16 11.31
CA LEU A 29 8.97 5.92 10.93
C LEU A 29 9.13 5.72 9.44
N THR A 30 9.67 4.59 9.02
CA THR A 30 9.91 4.25 7.62
C THR A 30 8.82 3.32 7.08
N TRP A 31 8.27 3.65 5.92
CA TRP A 31 7.26 2.83 5.26
C TRP A 31 7.60 2.62 3.79
N TRP A 32 7.77 1.35 3.40
CA TRP A 32 7.96 0.99 2.00
C TRP A 32 6.65 0.67 1.29
N VAL A 33 6.47 1.23 0.09
CA VAL A 33 5.28 1.05 -0.77
C VAL A 33 5.67 0.48 -2.13
N GLU A 34 4.71 -0.17 -2.80
CA GLU A 34 4.91 -0.86 -4.09
C GLU A 34 4.88 0.05 -5.32
N THR A 35 4.93 1.36 -5.13
CA THR A 35 4.89 2.32 -6.24
C THR A 35 6.11 3.21 -6.25
N THR A 36 6.75 3.31 -7.41
CA THR A 36 7.77 4.32 -7.71
C THR A 36 7.23 5.46 -8.57
N ASN A 37 5.92 5.49 -8.83
CA ASN A 37 5.28 6.58 -9.56
C ASN A 37 5.27 7.84 -8.70
N GLN A 38 5.93 8.90 -9.18
CA GLN A 38 6.08 10.13 -8.40
C GLN A 38 4.75 10.82 -8.10
N ASP A 39 3.79 10.83 -9.03
CA ASP A 39 2.48 11.45 -8.79
C ASP A 39 1.73 10.74 -7.65
N GLN A 40 1.88 9.42 -7.54
CA GLN A 40 1.32 8.65 -6.42
C GLN A 40 2.04 8.92 -5.10
N LEU A 41 3.38 9.03 -5.12
CA LEU A 41 4.16 9.37 -3.93
C LEU A 41 3.83 10.79 -3.43
N ASP A 42 3.76 11.77 -4.34
CA ASP A 42 3.38 13.15 -4.02
C ASP A 42 1.94 13.20 -3.48
N TYR A 43 1.04 12.39 -4.03
CA TYR A 43 -0.31 12.25 -3.49
C TYR A 43 -0.30 11.69 -2.06
N LEU A 44 0.52 10.68 -1.74
CA LEU A 44 0.65 10.16 -0.37
C LEU A 44 1.22 11.22 0.58
N GLN A 45 2.13 12.07 0.11
CA GLN A 45 2.66 13.16 0.94
C GLN A 45 1.56 14.11 1.42
N VAL A 46 0.66 14.51 0.52
CA VAL A 46 -0.42 15.46 0.84
C VAL A 46 -1.60 14.77 1.55
N SER A 47 -1.98 13.57 1.12
CA SER A 47 -3.19 12.90 1.60
C SER A 47 -2.98 12.11 2.89
N LEU A 48 -1.75 11.74 3.21
CA LEU A 48 -1.43 10.84 4.32
C LEU A 48 -0.32 11.37 5.22
N VAL A 49 0.87 11.68 4.67
CA VAL A 49 2.03 12.09 5.49
C VAL A 49 1.76 13.40 6.20
N ALA A 50 1.40 14.47 5.49
CA ALA A 50 1.18 15.77 6.10
C ALA A 50 0.08 15.76 7.19
N PRO A 51 -1.12 15.18 6.97
CA PRO A 51 -2.12 15.05 8.02
C PRO A 51 -1.66 14.19 9.21
N PHE A 52 -0.88 13.14 8.95
CA PHE A 52 -0.35 12.27 10.00
C PHE A 52 0.66 13.02 10.88
N GLU A 53 1.63 13.71 10.27
CA GLU A 53 2.64 14.47 11.02
C GLU A 53 2.03 15.66 11.77
N GLU A 54 0.99 16.30 11.22
CA GLU A 54 0.22 17.33 11.93
C GLU A 54 -0.49 16.76 13.18
N ALA A 55 -1.07 15.56 13.07
CA ALA A 55 -1.73 14.89 14.18
C ALA A 55 -0.75 14.29 15.21
N HIS A 56 0.48 14.01 14.81
CA HIS A 56 1.50 13.34 15.60
C HIS A 56 2.81 14.16 15.66
N PRO A 57 2.78 15.33 16.35
CA PRO A 57 3.97 16.18 16.45
C PRO A 57 5.10 15.43 17.16
N GLY A 58 6.18 15.15 16.44
CA GLY A 58 7.33 14.37 16.91
C GLY A 58 7.55 13.06 16.15
N ILE A 59 6.67 12.68 15.22
CA ILE A 59 6.91 11.58 14.28
C ILE A 59 7.11 12.17 12.89
N HIS A 60 8.17 11.73 12.21
CA HIS A 60 8.38 11.95 10.79
C HIS A 60 8.08 10.65 10.04
N LEU A 61 7.19 10.67 9.06
CA LEU A 61 6.83 9.50 8.27
C LEU A 61 7.53 9.55 6.91
N GLU A 62 8.51 8.68 6.73
CA GLU A 62 9.26 8.55 5.47
C GLU A 62 8.66 7.41 4.62
N ILE A 63 7.98 7.77 3.53
CA ILE A 63 7.45 6.81 2.56
C ILE A 63 8.41 6.67 1.37
N THR A 64 8.85 5.45 1.11
CA THR A 64 9.76 5.14 -0.01
C THR A 64 9.16 4.08 -0.93
N GLY A 65 9.11 4.38 -2.22
CA GLY A 65 8.73 3.43 -3.25
C GLY A 65 9.84 2.41 -3.52
N GLN A 66 9.49 1.13 -3.58
CA GLN A 66 10.43 0.05 -3.91
C GLN A 66 9.99 -0.71 -5.15
N GLU A 67 10.92 -0.91 -6.08
CA GLU A 67 10.79 -1.92 -7.13
C GLU A 67 11.28 -3.27 -6.61
N GLN A 68 10.71 -4.37 -7.11
CA GLN A 68 11.15 -5.72 -6.73
C GLN A 68 11.15 -5.93 -5.21
N MET A 69 10.05 -5.51 -4.55
CA MET A 69 9.92 -5.43 -3.09
C MET A 69 10.47 -6.64 -2.33
N GLN A 70 10.24 -7.87 -2.81
CA GLN A 70 10.75 -9.09 -2.15
C GLN A 70 12.28 -9.14 -2.06
N ASP A 71 12.97 -8.89 -3.16
CA ASP A 71 14.44 -9.00 -3.20
C ASP A 71 15.08 -7.89 -2.36
N VAL A 72 14.51 -6.68 -2.43
CA VAL A 72 14.95 -5.53 -1.63
C VAL A 72 14.71 -5.79 -0.15
N LEU A 73 13.52 -6.23 0.24
CA LEU A 73 13.17 -6.53 1.64
C LEU A 73 14.03 -7.65 2.20
N ARG A 74 14.23 -8.74 1.46
CA ARG A 74 15.10 -9.83 1.89
C ARG A 74 16.53 -9.35 2.15
N THR A 75 17.06 -8.51 1.27
CA THR A 75 18.39 -7.92 1.43
C THR A 75 18.45 -7.01 2.65
N ALA A 76 17.43 -6.17 2.85
CA ALA A 76 17.33 -5.24 3.95
C ALA A 76 17.21 -5.94 5.31
N ILE A 77 16.42 -7.01 5.39
CA ILE A 77 16.32 -7.86 6.58
C ILE A 77 17.70 -8.43 6.95
N LEU A 78 18.42 -8.99 5.98
CA LEU A 78 19.77 -9.54 6.21
C LEU A 78 20.80 -8.44 6.58
N GLY A 79 20.60 -7.23 6.07
CA GLY A 79 21.43 -6.06 6.36
C GLY A 79 21.07 -5.31 7.64
N GLY A 80 19.95 -5.64 8.29
CA GLY A 80 19.45 -4.92 9.46
C GLY A 80 18.90 -3.53 9.14
N THR A 81 18.40 -3.31 7.93
CA THR A 81 17.88 -2.02 7.42
C THR A 81 16.47 -2.14 6.83
N ALA A 82 15.69 -3.13 7.29
CA ALA A 82 14.29 -3.29 6.89
C ALA A 82 13.45 -2.09 7.39
N PRO A 83 12.35 -1.73 6.69
CA PRO A 83 11.47 -0.65 7.12
C PRO A 83 10.65 -1.04 8.35
N ASP A 84 10.07 -0.05 9.02
CA ASP A 84 9.13 -0.27 10.13
C ASP A 84 7.77 -0.77 9.62
N VAL A 85 7.33 -0.27 8.47
CA VAL A 85 6.06 -0.64 7.82
C VAL A 85 6.31 -1.02 6.36
N LEU A 86 5.57 -2.02 5.87
CA LEU A 86 5.70 -2.54 4.52
C LEU A 86 4.30 -2.71 3.91
N ALA A 87 4.12 -2.23 2.68
CA ALA A 87 3.04 -2.69 1.81
C ALA A 87 3.57 -3.83 0.91
N THR A 88 2.80 -4.91 0.81
CA THR A 88 3.09 -6.06 -0.06
C THR A 88 1.92 -6.38 -0.98
N PHE A 89 2.23 -6.91 -2.17
CA PHE A 89 1.26 -7.26 -3.23
C PHE A 89 0.12 -8.19 -2.78
N GLY A 90 0.27 -8.84 -1.64
CA GLY A 90 -0.80 -9.56 -0.99
C GLY A 90 -0.31 -10.37 0.20
N PRO A 91 -1.21 -10.87 1.04
CA PRO A 91 -0.86 -11.55 2.28
C PRO A 91 0.01 -12.80 2.08
N SER A 92 -0.10 -13.49 0.93
CA SER A 92 0.74 -14.64 0.62
C SER A 92 2.23 -14.30 0.52
N TRP A 93 2.57 -13.06 0.19
CA TRP A 93 3.95 -12.59 0.10
C TRP A 93 4.63 -12.49 1.48
N ASN A 94 3.84 -12.45 2.56
CA ASN A 94 4.35 -12.33 3.92
C ASN A 94 4.74 -13.67 4.54
N ALA A 95 4.36 -14.80 3.93
CA ALA A 95 4.48 -16.12 4.54
C ALA A 95 5.92 -16.46 4.95
N GLU A 96 6.92 -16.14 4.11
CA GLU A 96 8.32 -16.42 4.42
C GLU A 96 8.87 -15.55 5.57
N TYR A 97 8.42 -14.29 5.66
CA TYR A 97 8.85 -13.35 6.70
C TYR A 97 8.20 -13.67 8.04
N ILE A 98 6.93 -14.09 8.04
CA ILE A 98 6.23 -14.62 9.20
C ILE A 98 6.95 -15.86 9.73
N ALA A 99 7.22 -16.84 8.86
CA ALA A 99 7.91 -18.08 9.24
C ALA A 99 9.33 -17.84 9.76
N SER A 100 9.97 -16.76 9.32
CA SER A 100 11.31 -16.35 9.75
C SER A 100 11.33 -15.41 10.96
N GLY A 101 10.17 -15.03 11.50
CA GLY A 101 10.05 -14.18 12.69
C GLY A 101 10.34 -12.69 12.45
N PHE A 102 10.23 -12.21 11.21
CA PHE A 102 10.46 -10.80 10.85
C PHE A 102 9.19 -9.95 10.78
N MET A 103 8.02 -10.52 11.09
CA MET A 103 6.75 -9.81 11.13
C MET A 103 6.21 -9.77 12.56
N GLU A 104 5.82 -8.58 13.01
CA GLU A 104 5.23 -8.37 14.32
C GLU A 104 3.78 -8.86 14.36
N SER A 105 3.36 -9.45 15.49
CA SER A 105 1.94 -9.76 15.71
C SER A 105 1.14 -8.47 15.82
N LEU A 106 0.03 -8.40 15.09
CA LEU A 106 -0.87 -7.26 15.10
C LEU A 106 -2.07 -7.43 16.06
N ASP A 107 -2.15 -8.54 16.78
CA ASP A 107 -3.34 -8.89 17.57
C ASP A 107 -3.66 -7.85 18.66
N ALA A 108 -2.65 -7.39 19.40
CA ALA A 108 -2.82 -6.35 20.42
C ALA A 108 -3.35 -5.04 19.83
N TYR A 109 -2.87 -4.64 18.65
CA TYR A 109 -3.34 -3.45 17.97
C TYR A 109 -4.76 -3.66 17.41
N ALA A 110 -5.04 -4.83 16.88
CA ALA A 110 -6.37 -5.18 16.36
C ALA A 110 -7.44 -5.16 17.46
N GLU A 111 -7.11 -5.64 18.66
CA GLU A 111 -7.97 -5.53 19.85
C GLU A 111 -8.12 -4.08 20.30
N GLN A 112 -7.01 -3.36 20.49
CA GLN A 112 -7.02 -1.96 20.95
C GLN A 112 -7.86 -1.05 20.05
N TYR A 113 -7.73 -1.21 18.73
CA TYR A 113 -8.35 -0.33 17.75
C TYR A 113 -9.65 -0.89 17.14
N GLY A 114 -10.07 -2.09 17.56
CA GLY A 114 -11.29 -2.76 17.09
C GLY A 114 -11.26 -3.05 15.58
N TRP A 115 -10.12 -3.47 15.03
CA TRP A 115 -9.96 -3.67 13.59
C TRP A 115 -10.86 -4.78 13.03
N LYS A 116 -11.13 -5.81 13.82
CA LYS A 116 -11.99 -6.93 13.42
C LYS A 116 -13.40 -6.50 13.02
N ASP A 117 -13.92 -5.44 13.64
CA ASP A 117 -15.26 -4.91 13.34
C ASP A 117 -15.26 -3.84 12.25
N LYS A 118 -14.08 -3.31 11.90
CA LYS A 118 -13.90 -2.26 10.89
C LYS A 118 -13.52 -2.81 9.51
N LEU A 119 -12.95 -4.01 9.47
CA LEU A 119 -12.46 -4.65 8.25
C LEU A 119 -13.43 -5.72 7.76
N LEU A 120 -13.42 -5.97 6.45
CA LEU A 120 -14.21 -7.06 5.88
C LEU A 120 -13.71 -8.39 6.44
N PRO A 121 -14.59 -9.30 6.92
CA PRO A 121 -14.15 -10.54 7.57
C PRO A 121 -13.21 -11.39 6.72
N TRP A 122 -13.46 -11.47 5.40
CA TRP A 122 -12.61 -12.22 4.49
C TRP A 122 -11.21 -11.63 4.36
N ALA A 123 -11.08 -10.30 4.41
CA ALA A 123 -9.79 -9.63 4.27
C ALA A 123 -9.01 -9.60 5.58
N TYR A 124 -9.69 -9.54 6.72
CA TYR A 124 -9.05 -9.77 8.02
C TYR A 124 -8.46 -11.19 8.08
N ALA A 125 -9.24 -12.18 7.61
CA ALA A 125 -8.83 -13.58 7.59
C ALA A 125 -7.61 -13.81 6.69
N THR A 126 -7.47 -13.10 5.57
CA THR A 126 -6.32 -13.29 4.67
C THR A 126 -5.01 -12.81 5.28
N GLY A 127 -5.03 -11.82 6.18
CA GLY A 127 -3.86 -11.38 6.94
C GLY A 127 -3.58 -12.20 8.21
N THR A 128 -4.41 -13.20 8.51
CA THR A 128 -4.29 -14.05 9.70
C THR A 128 -3.63 -15.39 9.32
N VAL A 129 -2.51 -15.72 9.97
CA VAL A 129 -1.78 -16.97 9.76
C VAL A 129 -1.73 -17.75 11.06
N GLU A 130 -2.20 -18.99 11.04
CA GLU A 130 -2.25 -19.87 12.22
C GLU A 130 -2.93 -19.26 13.46
N GLY A 131 -3.89 -18.35 13.24
CA GLY A 131 -4.66 -17.67 14.29
C GLY A 131 -4.09 -16.33 14.74
N THR A 132 -2.93 -15.92 14.24
CA THR A 132 -2.27 -14.64 14.57
C THR A 132 -2.41 -13.67 13.39
N LEU A 133 -2.81 -12.42 13.66
CA LEU A 133 -2.85 -11.37 12.63
C LEU A 133 -1.44 -10.82 12.39
N TYR A 134 -1.00 -10.75 11.12
CA TYR A 134 0.30 -10.20 10.73
C TYR A 134 0.22 -9.06 9.71
N SER A 135 -0.91 -8.93 9.02
CA SER A 135 -1.13 -7.82 8.09
C SER A 135 -2.60 -7.44 8.02
N ILE A 136 -2.85 -6.21 7.60
CA ILE A 136 -4.18 -5.68 7.32
C ILE A 136 -4.25 -5.18 5.88
N PRO A 137 -5.42 -5.22 5.23
CA PRO A 137 -5.57 -4.74 3.86
C PRO A 137 -5.40 -3.22 3.80
N LEU A 138 -4.52 -2.74 2.91
CA LEU A 138 -4.46 -1.34 2.50
C LEU A 138 -5.54 -1.04 1.44
N THR A 139 -5.70 -1.96 0.50
CA THR A 139 -6.68 -1.91 -0.59
C THR A 139 -7.43 -3.24 -0.69
N TYR A 140 -8.57 -3.20 -1.39
CA TYR A 140 -9.29 -4.40 -1.80
C TYR A 140 -9.30 -4.46 -3.32
N GLU A 141 -8.83 -5.57 -3.87
CA GLU A 141 -8.73 -5.77 -5.31
C GLU A 141 -9.64 -6.90 -5.76
N SER A 142 -10.22 -6.73 -6.95
CA SER A 142 -11.03 -7.74 -7.61
C SER A 142 -10.64 -7.81 -9.07
N VAL A 143 -10.59 -9.03 -9.61
CA VAL A 143 -10.47 -9.24 -11.05
C VAL A 143 -11.86 -9.06 -11.67
N ILE A 144 -11.97 -8.16 -12.63
CA ILE A 144 -13.23 -7.84 -13.31
C ILE A 144 -13.03 -7.98 -14.82
N MET A 145 -13.99 -8.60 -15.50
CA MET A 145 -14.05 -8.62 -16.96
C MET A 145 -14.96 -7.50 -17.45
N PHE A 146 -14.42 -6.63 -18.30
CA PHE A 146 -15.19 -5.63 -19.03
C PHE A 146 -15.59 -6.18 -20.40
N TYR A 147 -16.76 -5.78 -20.90
CA TYR A 147 -17.23 -6.13 -22.24
C TYR A 147 -17.77 -4.90 -22.96
N ASP A 148 -17.74 -4.94 -24.28
CA ASP A 148 -18.35 -3.92 -25.14
C ASP A 148 -19.86 -4.19 -25.27
N LYS A 149 -20.68 -3.35 -24.65
CA LYS A 149 -22.14 -3.47 -24.67
C LYS A 149 -22.71 -3.33 -26.07
N THR A 150 -22.17 -2.41 -26.87
CA THR A 150 -22.64 -2.16 -28.23
C THR A 150 -22.41 -3.40 -29.09
N LEU A 151 -21.23 -4.01 -28.99
CA LEU A 151 -20.91 -5.23 -29.72
C LEU A 151 -21.85 -6.40 -29.32
N PHE A 152 -22.14 -6.55 -28.03
CA PHE A 152 -23.05 -7.58 -27.54
C PHE A 152 -24.48 -7.35 -28.06
N ASP A 153 -24.98 -6.13 -27.99
CA ASP A 153 -26.33 -5.77 -28.46
C ASP A 153 -26.49 -5.97 -29.98
N GLU A 154 -25.50 -5.55 -30.78
CA GLU A 154 -25.50 -5.71 -32.24
C GLU A 154 -25.53 -7.17 -32.69
N ASN A 155 -24.95 -8.07 -31.90
CA ASN A 155 -24.86 -9.49 -32.21
C ASN A 155 -25.89 -10.35 -31.46
N GLY A 156 -26.74 -9.73 -30.63
CA GLY A 156 -27.72 -10.43 -29.80
C GLY A 156 -27.08 -11.37 -28.78
N TRP A 157 -25.86 -11.08 -28.32
CA TRP A 157 -25.15 -11.87 -27.33
C TRP A 157 -25.61 -11.52 -25.91
N THR A 158 -25.71 -12.54 -25.06
CA THR A 158 -25.93 -12.36 -23.63
C THR A 158 -24.62 -12.40 -22.88
N VAL A 159 -24.49 -11.60 -21.81
CA VAL A 159 -23.32 -11.65 -20.94
C VAL A 159 -23.16 -13.06 -20.38
N PRO A 160 -22.03 -13.74 -20.61
CA PRO A 160 -21.84 -15.10 -20.16
C PRO A 160 -21.75 -15.16 -18.63
N THR A 161 -22.39 -16.17 -18.05
CA THR A 161 -22.45 -16.41 -16.59
C THR A 161 -21.64 -17.61 -16.14
N ASN A 162 -21.09 -18.36 -17.11
CA ASN A 162 -20.23 -19.51 -16.89
C ASN A 162 -19.27 -19.66 -18.06
N ARG A 163 -18.26 -20.51 -17.86
CA ARG A 163 -17.23 -20.81 -18.86
C ARG A 163 -17.75 -21.26 -20.22
N ALA A 164 -18.76 -22.14 -20.28
CA ALA A 164 -19.26 -22.66 -21.55
C ALA A 164 -19.94 -21.57 -22.39
N GLU A 165 -20.68 -20.67 -21.74
CA GLU A 165 -21.25 -19.48 -22.38
C GLU A 165 -20.15 -18.51 -22.84
N LEU A 166 -19.12 -18.31 -22.02
CA LEU A 166 -17.98 -17.45 -22.37
C LEU A 166 -17.24 -17.99 -23.62
N GLU A 167 -16.98 -19.30 -23.66
CA GLU A 167 -16.36 -19.97 -24.81
C GLU A 167 -17.25 -19.87 -26.06
N THR A 168 -18.58 -19.95 -25.89
CA THR A 168 -19.53 -19.79 -26.99
C THR A 168 -19.46 -18.39 -27.61
N VAL A 169 -19.50 -17.33 -26.78
CA VAL A 169 -19.38 -15.95 -27.25
C VAL A 169 -17.99 -15.69 -27.85
N ALA A 170 -16.93 -16.23 -27.23
CA ALA A 170 -15.57 -16.07 -27.71
C ALA A 170 -15.36 -16.71 -29.09
N ASN A 171 -15.91 -17.91 -29.32
CA ASN A 171 -15.85 -18.57 -30.62
C ASN A 171 -16.65 -17.80 -31.68
N ALA A 172 -17.85 -17.30 -31.33
CA ALA A 172 -18.64 -16.46 -32.25
C ALA A 172 -17.88 -15.18 -32.66
N ALA A 173 -17.21 -14.53 -31.72
CA ALA A 173 -16.36 -13.36 -32.01
C ALA A 173 -15.18 -13.73 -32.93
N LEU A 174 -14.52 -14.86 -32.69
CA LEU A 174 -13.42 -15.35 -33.54
C LEU A 174 -13.87 -15.64 -34.97
N ASP A 175 -15.04 -16.25 -35.16
CA ASP A 175 -15.62 -16.53 -36.48
C ASP A 175 -15.90 -15.24 -37.27
N MET A 176 -16.10 -14.12 -36.58
CA MET A 176 -16.24 -12.78 -37.16
C MET A 176 -14.91 -12.05 -37.38
N GLY A 177 -13.78 -12.66 -37.01
CA GLY A 177 -12.46 -12.04 -37.06
C GLY A 177 -12.20 -11.02 -35.93
N ILE A 178 -13.00 -11.04 -34.87
CA ILE A 178 -12.85 -10.18 -33.69
C ILE A 178 -12.03 -10.91 -32.63
N HIS A 179 -11.09 -10.21 -32.00
CA HIS A 179 -10.37 -10.75 -30.84
C HIS A 179 -11.31 -10.76 -29.61
N PRO A 180 -11.62 -11.94 -29.03
CA PRO A 180 -12.59 -12.03 -27.94
C PRO A 180 -12.07 -11.44 -26.62
N PHE A 181 -10.75 -11.36 -26.45
CA PHE A 181 -10.12 -10.79 -25.27
C PHE A 181 -9.02 -9.81 -25.68
N SER A 182 -8.98 -8.67 -25.00
CA SER A 182 -7.87 -7.70 -25.08
C SER A 182 -7.07 -7.75 -23.79
N TYR A 183 -5.77 -8.00 -23.93
CA TYR A 183 -4.90 -8.17 -22.78
C TYR A 183 -3.42 -8.01 -23.15
N GLY A 184 -2.61 -7.48 -22.22
CA GLY A 184 -1.18 -7.29 -22.39
C GLY A 184 -0.38 -7.77 -21.17
N ASN A 185 0.71 -8.50 -21.44
CA ASN A 185 1.60 -9.05 -20.40
C ASN A 185 3.09 -8.80 -20.66
N ARG A 186 3.45 -8.05 -21.72
CA ARG A 186 4.84 -7.88 -22.16
C ARG A 186 5.76 -7.43 -21.03
N ASP A 187 5.29 -6.48 -20.24
CA ASP A 187 6.05 -5.85 -19.14
C ASP A 187 5.41 -6.18 -17.75
N ALA A 188 4.43 -7.09 -17.71
CA ALA A 188 3.61 -7.37 -16.52
C ALA A 188 3.19 -8.84 -16.46
N VAL A 189 4.13 -9.78 -16.46
CA VAL A 189 3.84 -11.23 -16.56
C VAL A 189 2.87 -11.74 -15.47
N TRP A 190 2.85 -11.10 -14.29
CA TRP A 190 1.93 -11.39 -13.19
C TRP A 190 0.45 -11.29 -13.60
N SER A 191 0.11 -10.44 -14.58
CA SER A 191 -1.26 -10.28 -15.04
C SER A 191 -1.81 -11.57 -15.65
N ASN A 192 -0.95 -12.54 -16.01
CA ASN A 192 -1.38 -13.83 -16.57
C ASN A 192 -2.17 -14.61 -15.51
N GLY A 193 -1.77 -14.46 -14.24
CA GLY A 193 -2.49 -14.99 -13.10
C GLY A 193 -3.92 -14.44 -13.04
N HIS A 194 -4.14 -13.17 -13.38
CA HIS A 194 -5.47 -12.56 -13.37
C HIS A 194 -6.38 -13.14 -14.46
N ILE A 195 -5.85 -13.35 -15.68
CA ILE A 195 -6.62 -14.04 -16.74
C ILE A 195 -6.98 -15.46 -16.32
N ILE A 196 -5.99 -16.21 -15.85
CA ILE A 196 -6.20 -17.61 -15.47
C ILE A 196 -7.21 -17.69 -14.33
N THR A 197 -7.10 -16.80 -13.34
CA THR A 197 -8.06 -16.69 -12.23
C THR A 197 -9.45 -16.36 -12.75
N GLY A 198 -9.59 -15.39 -13.66
CA GLY A 198 -10.87 -15.04 -14.30
C GLY A 198 -11.49 -16.19 -15.09
N TYR A 199 -10.68 -17.02 -15.76
CA TYR A 199 -11.19 -18.18 -16.50
C TYR A 199 -11.50 -19.38 -15.60
N LEU A 200 -10.68 -19.66 -14.58
CA LEU A 200 -10.82 -20.84 -13.73
C LEU A 200 -11.90 -20.68 -12.65
N ASN A 201 -12.17 -19.45 -12.21
CA ASN A 201 -13.16 -19.17 -11.18
C ASN A 201 -14.60 -18.98 -11.71
N ASN A 202 -14.79 -19.05 -13.04
CA ASN A 202 -16.08 -19.02 -13.75
C ASN A 202 -16.33 -20.32 -14.54
#